data_AF-A0A7V3W4B6-F1
#
_entry.id   AF-A0A7V3W4B6-F1
#
_cell.length_a   1.000
_cell.length_b   1.000
_cell.length_c   1.000
_cell.angle_alpha   90.00
_cell.angle_beta   90.00
_cell.angle_gamma   90.00
#
_symmetry.space_group_name_H-M   'P 1'
#
loop_
_entity.id
_entity.type
_entity.pdbx_description
1 polymer ?
#
loop_
_entity_poly.entity_id
_entity_poly.type
_entity_poly.pdbx_seq_one_letter_code
_entity_poly.pdbx_strand_id
1 'polypeptide(L)'
;VNFPPEARKEDIAKVYLLAYELGCKGVTVYRYGSRSEQVLNIGEVNRKKAEPQAAQLQQAAREHRLEPRPRPEVIAGMTRKMPTGCGTLYVTVNMDERGHLFEVFTNMGKAGGCAASQAEGISRLISLALRAGIKSEEIVKQLKGIRCPMMAWWKGDKILSCADAIAKAIELLPGYQSNGSKTPEVPEPESARLEEEKIETKPNTEAGDEIFDKPPEELKVRKGPNPEPGATIAQCPECGGSVEYKEGCLTCPLCGYTKCL
;
A
#
# COMPACT_ATOMS: atom_id res chain seq x y z
N VAL A 1 33.12 -2.02 -39.54
CA VAL A 1 32.97 -3.33 -40.20
C VAL A 1 32.48 -4.34 -39.18
N ASN A 2 31.34 -4.98 -39.45
CA ASN A 2 30.75 -5.98 -38.56
C ASN A 2 31.02 -7.37 -39.14
N PHE A 3 31.66 -8.23 -38.36
CA PHE A 3 32.00 -9.59 -38.74
C PHE A 3 31.09 -10.61 -38.06
N PRO A 4 30.84 -11.76 -38.69
CA PRO A 4 30.15 -12.89 -38.07
C PRO A 4 31.07 -13.58 -37.04
N PRO A 5 30.53 -14.44 -36.15
CA PRO A 5 31.31 -15.03 -35.06
C PRO A 5 32.45 -15.94 -35.54
N GLU A 6 32.41 -16.48 -36.75
CA GLU A 6 33.44 -17.34 -37.34
C GLU A 6 34.65 -16.57 -37.91
N ALA A 7 34.59 -15.24 -37.98
CA ALA A 7 35.68 -14.44 -38.53
C ALA A 7 37.00 -14.65 -37.79
N ARG A 8 38.08 -14.83 -38.55
CA ARG A 8 39.41 -15.11 -38.00
C ARG A 8 40.22 -13.82 -37.83
N LYS A 9 41.37 -13.93 -37.16
CA LYS A 9 42.27 -12.80 -36.93
C LYS A 9 42.78 -12.22 -38.25
N GLU A 10 42.99 -13.07 -39.25
CA GLU A 10 43.48 -12.67 -40.57
C GLU A 10 42.45 -11.78 -41.30
N ASP A 11 41.16 -12.04 -41.13
CA ASP A 11 40.09 -11.25 -41.75
C ASP A 11 40.00 -9.85 -41.14
N ILE A 12 40.21 -9.75 -39.82
CA ILE A 12 40.26 -8.48 -39.10
C ILE A 12 41.51 -7.68 -39.53
N ALA A 13 42.66 -8.35 -39.66
CA ALA A 13 43.91 -7.71 -40.08
C ALA A 13 43.79 -7.09 -41.48
N LYS A 14 43.15 -7.79 -42.42
CA LYS A 14 42.88 -7.27 -43.77
C LYS A 14 42.08 -5.97 -43.75
N VAL A 15 41.10 -5.83 -42.85
CA VAL A 15 40.30 -4.59 -42.75
C VAL A 15 41.15 -3.41 -42.31
N TYR A 16 42.06 -3.60 -41.35
CA TYR A 16 42.96 -2.53 -40.92
C TYR A 16 43.95 -2.13 -42.02
N LEU A 17 44.52 -3.12 -42.74
CA LEU A 17 45.43 -2.86 -43.86
C LEU A 17 44.73 -2.14 -45.01
N LEU A 18 43.52 -2.59 -45.38
CA LEU A 18 42.74 -1.96 -46.44
C LEU A 18 42.30 -0.54 -46.07
N ALA A 19 41.92 -0.31 -44.82
CA ALA A 19 41.57 1.04 -44.35
C ALA A 19 42.78 1.98 -44.43
N TYR A 20 43.98 1.49 -44.16
CA TYR A 20 45.22 2.26 -44.32
C TYR A 20 45.52 2.57 -45.79
N GLU A 21 45.45 1.56 -46.66
CA GLU A 21 45.70 1.72 -48.11
C GLU A 21 44.74 2.71 -48.77
N LEU A 22 43.49 2.74 -48.33
CA LEU A 22 42.46 3.67 -48.83
C LEU A 22 42.52 5.06 -48.19
N GLY A 23 43.48 5.31 -47.29
CA GLY A 23 43.62 6.61 -46.61
C GLY A 23 42.47 6.94 -45.65
N CYS A 24 41.78 5.94 -45.12
CA CYS A 24 40.70 6.14 -44.15
C CYS A 24 41.26 6.68 -42.84
N LYS A 25 40.60 7.70 -42.26
CA LYS A 25 41.00 8.28 -40.96
C LYS A 25 40.88 7.31 -39.77
N GLY A 26 40.08 6.26 -39.92
CA GLY A 26 39.91 5.22 -38.91
C GLY A 26 38.89 4.19 -39.34
N VAL A 27 38.96 3.01 -38.73
CA VAL A 27 37.99 1.93 -38.94
C VAL A 27 37.68 1.27 -37.59
N THR A 28 36.39 1.07 -37.32
CA THR A 28 35.94 0.30 -36.15
C THR A 28 35.56 -1.09 -36.61
N VAL A 29 36.13 -2.11 -35.96
CA VAL A 29 35.82 -3.51 -36.23
C VAL A 29 35.06 -4.10 -35.06
N TYR A 30 33.93 -4.75 -35.34
CA TYR A 30 33.15 -5.49 -34.36
C TYR A 30 32.95 -6.91 -34.86
N ARG A 31 33.31 -7.92 -34.05
CA ARG A 31 33.03 -9.34 -34.35
C ARG A 31 31.88 -9.79 -33.47
N TYR A 32 30.85 -10.35 -34.07
CA TYR A 32 29.69 -10.83 -33.34
C TYR A 32 30.11 -11.87 -32.29
N GLY A 33 29.58 -11.75 -31.07
CA GLY A 33 29.98 -12.58 -29.92
C GLY A 33 31.32 -12.21 -29.26
N SER A 34 31.97 -11.10 -29.63
CA SER A 34 33.21 -10.65 -28.98
C SER A 34 33.00 -9.92 -27.63
N ARG A 35 31.76 -9.60 -27.27
CA ARG A 35 31.37 -9.03 -25.97
C ARG A 35 30.28 -9.91 -25.36
N SER A 36 30.33 -10.09 -24.04
CA SER A 36 29.37 -10.91 -23.27
C SER A 36 27.95 -10.37 -23.32
N GLU A 37 27.78 -9.05 -23.38
CA GLU A 37 26.48 -8.39 -23.48
C GLU A 37 26.35 -7.67 -24.82
N GLN A 38 25.28 -7.99 -25.56
CA GLN A 38 24.90 -7.32 -26.79
C GLN A 38 23.74 -6.35 -26.50
N VAL A 39 23.95 -5.08 -26.81
CA VAL A 39 23.01 -3.99 -26.50
C VAL A 39 21.85 -3.92 -27.52
N LEU A 40 21.90 -4.73 -28.58
CA LEU A 40 20.91 -4.73 -29.66
C LEU A 40 20.51 -6.17 -29.98
N ASN A 41 19.29 -6.56 -29.58
CA ASN A 41 18.62 -7.75 -30.08
C ASN A 41 18.21 -7.50 -31.54
N ILE A 42 19.05 -7.86 -32.50
CA ILE A 42 18.66 -7.90 -33.91
C ILE A 42 17.76 -9.13 -34.08
N GLY A 43 16.46 -8.89 -34.03
CA GLY A 43 15.41 -9.91 -33.95
C GLY A 43 15.23 -10.84 -35.16
N GLU A 44 16.11 -10.88 -36.16
CA GLU A 44 15.79 -11.62 -37.40
C GLU A 44 16.89 -12.46 -38.08
N VAL A 45 18.11 -12.60 -37.53
CA VAL A 45 19.17 -13.37 -38.25
C VAL A 45 19.43 -14.77 -37.69
N ASN A 46 18.74 -15.20 -36.62
CA ASN A 46 18.96 -16.52 -36.01
C ASN A 46 17.71 -17.40 -35.92
N ARG A 47 16.87 -17.39 -36.97
CA ARG A 47 15.68 -18.27 -37.05
C ARG A 47 15.98 -19.74 -37.39
N LYS A 48 17.23 -20.19 -37.45
CA LYS A 48 17.52 -21.58 -37.89
C LYS A 48 18.36 -22.46 -36.96
N LYS A 49 18.84 -21.99 -35.79
CA LYS A 49 19.65 -22.85 -34.89
C LYS A 49 19.56 -22.53 -33.39
N ALA A 50 18.41 -22.05 -32.89
CA ALA A 50 18.25 -21.79 -31.45
C ALA A 50 16.80 -22.01 -30.96
N GLU A 51 16.25 -23.20 -31.18
CA GLU A 51 14.89 -23.53 -30.75
C GLU A 51 14.70 -24.01 -29.28
N PRO A 52 15.72 -24.33 -28.45
CA PRO A 52 15.44 -24.63 -27.04
C PRO A 52 15.59 -23.44 -26.08
N GLN A 53 16.50 -22.47 -26.33
CA GLN A 53 16.87 -21.48 -25.31
C GLN A 53 16.04 -20.19 -25.33
N ALA A 54 15.61 -19.71 -26.50
CA ALA A 54 14.77 -18.51 -26.59
C ALA A 54 13.35 -18.73 -26.01
N ALA A 55 12.83 -19.95 -26.15
CA ALA A 55 11.56 -20.35 -25.52
C ALA A 55 11.68 -20.41 -23.99
N GLN A 56 12.78 -20.93 -23.46
CA GLN A 56 13.04 -20.99 -22.01
C GLN A 56 13.21 -19.62 -21.36
N LEU A 57 13.92 -18.67 -22.01
CA LEU A 57 14.00 -17.29 -21.51
C LEU A 57 12.65 -16.56 -21.57
N GLN A 58 11.83 -16.81 -22.60
CA GLN A 58 10.47 -16.25 -22.66
C GLN A 58 9.52 -16.91 -21.65
N GLN A 59 9.70 -18.18 -21.32
CA GLN A 59 8.97 -18.87 -20.26
C GLN A 59 9.37 -18.37 -18.87
N ALA A 60 10.67 -18.23 -18.60
CA ALA A 60 11.18 -17.63 -17.37
C ALA A 60 10.75 -16.16 -17.21
N ALA A 61 10.71 -15.39 -18.31
CA ALA A 61 10.19 -14.02 -18.30
C ALA A 61 8.66 -13.96 -18.12
N ARG A 62 7.90 -14.99 -18.51
CA ARG A 62 6.47 -15.12 -18.22
C ARG A 62 6.20 -15.58 -16.78
N GLU A 63 7.04 -16.46 -16.25
CA GLU A 63 6.97 -16.92 -14.85
C GLU A 63 7.22 -15.80 -13.84
N HIS A 64 7.94 -14.75 -14.23
CA HIS A 64 8.18 -13.56 -13.40
C HIS A 64 7.24 -12.39 -13.68
N ARG A 65 6.24 -12.54 -14.55
CA ARG A 65 5.30 -11.46 -14.84
C ARG A 65 4.13 -11.53 -13.86
N LEU A 66 4.08 -10.58 -12.93
CA LEU A 66 2.97 -10.40 -11.99
C LEU A 66 1.72 -9.95 -12.75
N GLU A 67 0.99 -10.89 -13.32
CA GLU A 67 -0.32 -10.65 -13.93
C GLU A 67 -1.44 -11.24 -13.08
N PRO A 68 -2.58 -10.54 -12.93
CA PRO A 68 -3.72 -11.09 -12.22
C PRO A 68 -4.24 -12.35 -12.90
N ARG A 69 -4.47 -13.42 -12.12
CA ARG A 69 -5.18 -14.63 -12.58
C ARG A 69 -6.49 -14.26 -13.29
N PRO A 70 -6.83 -14.92 -14.41
CA PRO A 70 -8.10 -14.69 -15.09
C PRO A 70 -9.27 -15.07 -14.18
N ARG A 71 -10.34 -14.29 -14.26
CA ARG A 71 -11.55 -14.50 -13.45
C ARG A 71 -12.47 -15.52 -14.15
N PRO A 72 -12.90 -16.60 -13.48
CA PRO A 72 -13.91 -17.51 -14.03
C PRO A 72 -15.27 -16.81 -14.15
N GLU A 73 -16.18 -17.35 -14.97
CA GLU A 73 -17.54 -16.78 -15.11
C GLU A 73 -18.31 -16.80 -13.79
N VAL A 74 -18.18 -17.88 -13.02
CA VAL A 74 -18.86 -18.07 -11.74
C VAL A 74 -17.84 -18.37 -10.66
N ILE A 75 -18.00 -17.73 -9.50
CA ILE A 75 -17.17 -17.95 -8.32
C ILE A 75 -18.04 -17.92 -7.06
N ALA A 76 -17.72 -18.79 -6.12
CA ALA A 76 -18.41 -18.84 -4.83
C ALA A 76 -17.88 -17.71 -3.92
N GLY A 77 -18.79 -17.10 -3.16
CA GLY A 77 -18.42 -16.06 -2.22
C GLY A 77 -19.49 -15.81 -1.17
N MET A 78 -19.16 -14.93 -0.22
CA MET A 78 -20.08 -14.52 0.82
C MET A 78 -20.03 -13.02 1.04
N THR A 79 -21.18 -12.43 1.31
CA THR A 79 -21.30 -11.00 1.61
C THR A 79 -21.55 -10.79 3.09
N ARG A 80 -20.76 -9.92 3.70
CA ARG A 80 -20.90 -9.53 5.11
C ARG A 80 -21.33 -8.08 5.22
N LYS A 81 -22.31 -7.85 6.08
CA LYS A 81 -22.76 -6.51 6.46
C LYS A 81 -21.88 -6.00 7.61
N MET A 82 -21.08 -4.97 7.34
CA MET A 82 -20.14 -4.34 8.27
C MET A 82 -20.60 -2.91 8.58
N PRO A 83 -20.88 -2.54 9.83
CA PRO A 83 -21.17 -1.15 10.16
C PRO A 83 -19.88 -0.33 10.18
N THR A 84 -19.91 0.86 9.57
CA THR A 84 -18.80 1.82 9.57
C THR A 84 -19.33 3.20 9.95
N GLY A 85 -18.45 4.14 10.31
CA GLY A 85 -18.88 5.49 10.67
C GLY A 85 -19.56 6.26 9.53
N CYS A 86 -19.28 5.91 8.27
CA CYS A 86 -19.89 6.53 7.08
C CYS A 86 -21.20 5.82 6.64
N GLY A 87 -21.54 4.67 7.23
CA GLY A 87 -22.72 3.89 6.87
C GLY A 87 -22.48 2.39 6.89
N THR A 88 -23.45 1.64 6.37
CA THR A 88 -23.32 0.18 6.23
C THR A 88 -22.49 -0.15 5.01
N LEU A 89 -21.40 -0.89 5.20
CA LEU A 89 -20.56 -1.44 4.14
C LEU A 89 -20.88 -2.93 3.96
N TYR A 90 -21.19 -3.34 2.75
CA TYR A 90 -21.31 -4.74 2.37
C TYR A 90 -19.99 -5.18 1.75
N VAL A 91 -19.33 -6.17 2.36
CA VAL A 91 -18.06 -6.70 1.88
C VAL A 91 -18.31 -8.11 1.35
N THR A 92 -18.18 -8.28 0.04
CA THR A 92 -18.29 -9.58 -0.63
C THR A 92 -16.89 -10.14 -0.82
N VAL A 93 -16.62 -11.31 -0.25
CA VAL A 93 -15.36 -12.02 -0.46
C VAL A 93 -15.62 -13.28 -1.25
N ASN A 94 -14.91 -13.43 -2.37
CA ASN A 94 -15.01 -14.58 -3.26
C ASN A 94 -13.74 -15.43 -3.11
N MET A 95 -13.90 -16.74 -3.20
CA MET A 95 -12.83 -17.72 -3.04
C MET A 95 -12.71 -18.59 -4.29
N ASP A 96 -11.49 -19.00 -4.61
CA ASP A 96 -11.26 -19.96 -5.69
C ASP A 96 -11.66 -21.38 -5.27
N GLU A 97 -11.61 -22.31 -6.22
CA GLU A 97 -11.95 -23.73 -6.01
C GLU A 97 -11.10 -24.42 -4.93
N ARG A 98 -9.95 -23.84 -4.57
CA ARG A 98 -9.04 -24.35 -3.54
C ARG A 98 -9.31 -23.70 -2.16
N GLY A 99 -10.30 -22.82 -2.07
CA GLY A 99 -10.66 -22.10 -0.85
C GLY A 99 -9.76 -20.90 -0.55
N HIS A 100 -8.88 -20.49 -1.47
CA HIS A 100 -8.09 -19.28 -1.28
C HIS A 100 -8.88 -18.03 -1.67
N LEU A 101 -8.60 -16.92 -1.01
CA LEU A 101 -9.19 -15.63 -1.36
C LEU A 101 -8.81 -15.25 -2.81
N PHE A 102 -9.82 -14.93 -3.60
CA PHE A 102 -9.66 -14.61 -5.01
C PHE A 102 -9.89 -13.12 -5.29
N GLU A 103 -10.98 -12.56 -4.76
CA GLU A 103 -11.31 -11.14 -4.93
C GLU A 103 -12.22 -10.66 -3.81
N VAL A 104 -12.27 -9.33 -3.64
CA VAL A 104 -13.11 -8.65 -2.66
C VAL A 104 -13.83 -7.50 -3.35
N PHE A 105 -15.15 -7.46 -3.21
CA PHE A 105 -15.95 -6.31 -3.60
C PHE A 105 -16.53 -5.63 -2.39
N THR A 106 -16.77 -4.34 -2.52
CA THR A 106 -17.52 -3.59 -1.52
C THR A 106 -18.63 -2.80 -2.15
N ASN A 107 -19.72 -2.67 -1.40
CA ASN A 107 -20.82 -1.78 -1.75
C ASN A 107 -21.29 -1.07 -0.48
N MET A 108 -21.42 0.24 -0.53
CA MET A 108 -21.97 1.00 0.59
C MET A 108 -23.47 1.19 0.40
N GLY A 109 -24.26 0.89 1.43
CA GLY A 109 -25.73 0.93 1.36
C GLY A 109 -26.34 2.32 1.16
N LYS A 110 -25.54 3.40 1.22
CA LYS A 110 -25.94 4.76 0.83
C LYS A 110 -25.22 5.10 -0.47
N ALA A 111 -25.93 5.71 -1.42
CA ALA A 111 -25.37 6.03 -2.73
C ALA A 111 -24.32 7.16 -2.65
N GLY A 112 -23.13 6.91 -3.20
CA GLY A 112 -22.12 7.92 -3.51
C GLY A 112 -21.27 8.41 -2.33
N GLY A 113 -20.46 9.45 -2.61
CA GLY A 113 -19.57 10.11 -1.66
C GLY A 113 -18.16 9.52 -1.56
N CYS A 114 -17.26 10.25 -0.89
CA CYS A 114 -15.84 9.90 -0.78
C CYS A 114 -15.63 8.49 -0.20
N ALA A 115 -16.38 8.13 0.84
CA ALA A 115 -16.23 6.82 1.48
C ALA A 115 -16.66 5.66 0.56
N ALA A 116 -17.67 5.84 -0.31
CA ALA A 116 -18.07 4.81 -1.26
C ALA A 116 -17.02 4.65 -2.35
N SER A 117 -16.57 5.76 -2.92
CA SER A 117 -15.53 5.78 -3.96
C SER A 117 -14.21 5.18 -3.46
N GLN A 118 -13.77 5.54 -2.26
CA GLN A 118 -12.55 5.01 -1.66
C GLN A 118 -12.67 3.51 -1.33
N ALA A 119 -13.80 3.07 -0.74
CA ALA A 119 -14.02 1.66 -0.46
C ALA A 119 -14.02 0.81 -1.74
N GLU A 120 -14.69 1.28 -2.80
CA GLU A 120 -14.70 0.63 -4.10
C GLU A 120 -13.28 0.53 -4.67
N GLY A 121 -12.55 1.65 -4.72
CA GLY A 121 -11.16 1.69 -5.20
C GLY A 121 -10.24 0.73 -4.44
N ILE A 122 -10.32 0.73 -3.11
CA ILE A 122 -9.57 -0.19 -2.24
C ILE A 122 -9.91 -1.65 -2.58
N SER A 123 -11.19 -1.99 -2.68
CA SER A 123 -11.63 -3.36 -2.97
C SER A 123 -11.17 -3.86 -4.35
N ARG A 124 -11.13 -2.98 -5.37
CA ARG A 124 -10.61 -3.29 -6.70
C ARG A 124 -9.10 -3.56 -6.68
N LEU A 125 -8.34 -2.78 -5.91
CA LEU A 125 -6.89 -2.98 -5.74
C LEU A 125 -6.59 -4.27 -4.96
N ILE A 126 -7.35 -4.55 -3.91
CA ILE A 126 -7.26 -5.83 -3.17
C ILE A 126 -7.52 -7.01 -4.11
N SER A 127 -8.57 -6.92 -4.92
CA SER A 127 -8.91 -7.95 -5.92
C SER A 127 -7.83 -8.13 -6.98
N LEU A 128 -7.12 -7.07 -7.34
CA LEU A 128 -5.97 -7.16 -8.23
C LEU A 128 -4.80 -7.89 -7.55
N ALA A 129 -4.48 -7.51 -6.31
CA ALA A 129 -3.39 -8.08 -5.52
C ALA A 129 -3.60 -9.58 -5.25
N LEU A 130 -4.79 -9.98 -4.81
CA LEU A 130 -5.15 -11.38 -4.56
C LEU A 130 -5.02 -12.23 -5.82
N ARG A 131 -5.50 -11.71 -6.96
CA ARG A 131 -5.36 -12.40 -8.24
C ARG A 131 -3.91 -12.45 -8.73
N ALA A 132 -3.07 -11.49 -8.36
CA ALA A 132 -1.63 -11.50 -8.65
C ALA A 132 -0.82 -12.40 -7.69
N GLY A 133 -1.48 -13.10 -6.75
CA GLY A 133 -0.84 -14.05 -5.84
C GLY A 133 -0.32 -13.44 -4.53
N ILE A 134 -0.68 -12.19 -4.22
CA ILE A 134 -0.38 -11.61 -2.91
C ILE A 134 -1.20 -12.32 -1.84
N LYS A 135 -0.51 -12.73 -0.76
CA LYS A 135 -1.12 -13.39 0.38
C LYS A 135 -2.13 -12.48 1.07
N SER A 136 -3.29 -13.03 1.43
CA SER A 136 -4.35 -12.30 2.12
C SER A 136 -3.90 -11.68 3.43
N GLU A 137 -2.99 -12.34 4.15
CA GLU A 137 -2.50 -11.90 5.45
C GLU A 137 -1.74 -10.58 5.34
N GLU A 138 -0.97 -10.39 4.26
CA GLU A 138 -0.25 -9.13 4.00
C GLU A 138 -1.23 -8.00 3.73
N ILE A 139 -2.31 -8.26 2.98
CA ILE A 139 -3.35 -7.28 2.70
C ILE A 139 -4.09 -6.90 3.99
N VAL A 140 -4.50 -7.89 4.79
CA VAL A 140 -5.18 -7.66 6.08
C VAL A 140 -4.29 -6.84 7.00
N LYS A 141 -2.99 -7.15 7.09
CA LYS A 141 -2.03 -6.40 7.90
C LYS A 141 -1.91 -4.93 7.50
N GLN A 142 -2.00 -4.60 6.21
CA GLN A 142 -1.97 -3.21 5.74
C GLN A 142 -3.27 -2.45 6.03
N LEU A 143 -4.42 -3.13 5.98
CA LEU A 143 -5.73 -2.49 6.10
C LEU A 143 -6.24 -2.39 7.54
N LYS A 144 -5.94 -3.40 8.37
CA LYS A 144 -6.40 -3.49 9.75
C LYS A 144 -5.77 -2.36 10.56
N GLY A 145 -6.60 -1.65 11.32
CA GLY A 145 -6.14 -0.52 12.13
C GLY A 145 -6.17 0.84 11.43
N ILE A 146 -6.39 0.92 10.11
CA ILE A 146 -6.55 2.22 9.42
C ILE A 146 -7.75 2.96 10.02
N ARG A 147 -7.53 4.20 10.46
CA ARG A 147 -8.53 5.00 11.17
C ARG A 147 -9.14 6.08 10.28
N CYS A 148 -10.46 6.22 10.37
CA CYS A 148 -11.25 7.32 9.87
C CYS A 148 -11.75 8.14 11.09
N PRO A 149 -12.02 9.46 10.96
CA PRO A 149 -12.61 10.25 12.06
C PRO A 149 -13.90 9.66 12.63
N MET A 150 -14.67 8.96 11.78
CA MET A 150 -15.92 8.32 12.15
C MET A 150 -15.72 6.80 12.35
N MET A 151 -15.66 6.36 13.60
CA MET A 151 -15.61 4.95 13.97
C MET A 151 -16.99 4.38 14.29
N ALA A 152 -17.15 3.07 14.11
CA ALA A 152 -18.35 2.33 14.48
C ALA A 152 -18.03 1.23 15.50
N TRP A 153 -19.03 0.85 16.27
CA TRP A 153 -18.94 -0.30 17.18
C TRP A 153 -19.74 -1.47 16.62
N TRP A 154 -19.19 -2.67 16.73
CA TRP A 154 -19.83 -3.88 16.23
C TRP A 154 -19.43 -5.10 17.05
N LYS A 155 -20.42 -5.76 17.66
CA LYS A 155 -20.24 -7.01 18.42
C LYS A 155 -19.08 -6.96 19.44
N GLY A 156 -18.95 -5.83 20.15
CA GLY A 156 -17.92 -5.65 21.18
C GLY A 156 -16.55 -5.21 20.65
N ASP A 157 -16.38 -5.05 19.33
CA ASP A 157 -15.16 -4.57 18.70
C ASP A 157 -15.40 -3.24 17.96
N LYS A 158 -14.34 -2.46 17.74
CA LYS A 158 -14.37 -1.18 17.04
C LYS A 158 -14.02 -1.36 15.58
N ILE A 159 -14.86 -0.90 14.67
CA ILE A 159 -14.54 -0.78 13.24
C ILE A 159 -14.05 0.65 13.01
N LEU A 160 -12.77 0.78 12.67
CA LEU A 160 -12.05 2.04 12.67
C LEU A 160 -12.21 2.84 11.36
N SER A 161 -12.48 2.16 10.25
CA SER A 161 -12.70 2.76 8.93
C SER A 161 -13.33 1.74 7.97
N CYS A 162 -13.64 2.16 6.73
CA CYS A 162 -14.03 1.23 5.66
C CYS A 162 -12.92 0.23 5.31
N ALA A 163 -11.65 0.65 5.35
CA ALA A 163 -10.52 -0.24 5.10
C ALA A 163 -10.37 -1.31 6.21
N ASP A 164 -10.46 -0.89 7.47
CA ASP A 164 -10.44 -1.78 8.63
C ASP A 164 -11.65 -2.75 8.61
N ALA A 165 -12.82 -2.27 8.17
CA ALA A 165 -13.99 -3.12 7.98
C ALA A 165 -13.76 -4.24 6.95
N ILE A 166 -13.05 -3.97 5.84
CA ILE A 166 -12.69 -4.98 4.85
C ILE A 166 -11.74 -6.01 5.46
N ALA A 167 -10.72 -5.57 6.19
CA ALA A 167 -9.76 -6.44 6.85
C ALA A 167 -10.46 -7.41 7.83
N LYS A 168 -11.33 -6.87 8.69
CA LYS A 168 -12.11 -7.67 9.65
C LYS A 168 -13.10 -8.60 8.96
N ALA A 169 -13.71 -8.17 7.85
CA ALA A 169 -14.61 -9.04 7.09
C ALA A 169 -13.89 -10.28 6.54
N ILE A 170 -12.64 -10.12 6.09
CA ILE A 170 -11.77 -11.22 5.64
C ILE A 170 -11.41 -12.13 6.83
N GLU A 171 -10.96 -11.57 7.95
CA GLU A 171 -10.55 -12.36 9.13
C GLU A 171 -11.69 -13.21 9.72
N LEU A 172 -12.93 -12.75 9.57
CA LEU A 172 -14.09 -13.46 10.08
C LEU A 172 -14.60 -14.57 9.16
N LEU A 173 -13.99 -14.77 7.99
CA LEU A 173 -14.39 -15.85 7.07
C LEU A 173 -14.19 -17.23 7.73
N PRO A 174 -15.14 -18.17 7.56
CA PRO A 174 -14.97 -19.53 8.05
C PRO A 174 -13.72 -20.17 7.43
N GLY A 175 -12.86 -20.75 8.27
CA GLY A 175 -11.63 -21.41 7.81
C GLY A 175 -10.49 -20.46 7.44
N TYR A 176 -10.66 -19.14 7.59
CA TYR A 176 -9.54 -18.21 7.45
C TYR A 176 -8.55 -18.43 8.59
N GLN A 177 -7.37 -18.92 8.25
CA GLN A 177 -6.25 -19.01 9.18
C GLN A 177 -5.27 -17.90 8.82
N SER A 178 -5.19 -16.86 9.66
CA SER A 178 -3.99 -16.04 9.65
C SER A 178 -2.86 -16.99 10.04
N ASN A 179 -1.98 -17.34 9.09
CA ASN A 179 -0.71 -17.96 9.46
C ASN A 179 -0.10 -17.07 10.54
N GLY A 180 -0.06 -17.59 11.76
CA GLY A 180 -0.11 -16.80 12.98
C GLY A 180 0.83 -15.61 12.96
N SER A 181 0.39 -14.54 13.61
CA SER A 181 1.22 -13.45 14.10
C SER A 181 2.50 -13.95 14.78
N LYS A 182 3.53 -14.22 13.98
CA LYS A 182 4.89 -13.86 14.29
C LYS A 182 5.22 -12.81 13.24
N THR A 183 5.30 -11.56 13.67
CA THR A 183 6.24 -10.65 13.01
C THR A 183 7.52 -11.44 12.79
N PRO A 184 8.06 -11.55 11.56
CA PRO A 184 9.45 -11.96 11.45
C PRO A 184 10.22 -11.01 12.37
N GLU A 185 10.86 -11.55 13.41
CA GLU A 185 11.89 -10.84 14.13
C GLU A 185 12.90 -10.45 13.05
N VAL A 186 12.83 -9.20 12.62
CA VAL A 186 13.90 -8.60 11.85
C VAL A 186 15.05 -8.58 12.84
N PRO A 187 16.18 -9.27 12.59
CA PRO A 187 17.35 -9.09 13.43
C PRO A 187 17.65 -7.60 13.42
N GLU A 188 17.67 -6.96 14.60
CA GLU A 188 18.11 -5.58 14.70
C GLU A 188 19.49 -5.48 14.04
N PRO A 189 19.70 -4.53 13.11
CA PRO A 189 21.02 -4.34 12.53
C PRO A 189 21.98 -3.93 13.66
N GLU A 190 23.02 -4.73 13.86
CA GLU A 190 23.98 -4.69 14.95
C GLU A 190 24.93 -3.47 14.94
N SER A 191 24.49 -2.31 14.41
CA SER A 191 25.37 -1.15 14.14
C SER A 191 24.83 0.21 14.57
N ALA A 192 23.85 0.27 15.46
CA ALA A 192 23.43 1.53 16.10
C ALA A 192 23.55 1.46 17.63
N ARG A 193 24.75 1.16 18.14
CA ARG A 193 25.17 1.57 19.49
C ARG A 193 26.11 2.75 19.35
N LEU A 194 25.56 3.96 19.47
CA LEU A 194 26.34 5.10 19.92
C LEU A 194 26.05 5.25 21.42
N GLU A 195 27.12 5.24 22.20
CA GLU A 195 27.13 5.31 23.65
C GLU A 195 26.56 6.67 24.10
N GLU A 196 25.50 6.66 24.91
CA GLU A 196 25.06 7.86 25.63
C GLU A 196 26.00 8.09 26.81
N GLU A 197 26.87 9.08 26.68
CA GLU A 197 27.66 9.61 27.79
C GLU A 197 26.75 10.24 28.85
N LYS A 198 26.98 9.79 30.09
CA LYS A 198 26.42 10.30 31.35
C LYS A 198 26.79 11.77 31.52
N ILE A 199 25.80 12.67 31.56
CA ILE A 199 25.96 13.98 32.20
C ILE A 199 25.18 13.98 33.52
N GLU A 200 25.93 14.01 34.61
CA GLU A 200 25.46 14.22 35.97
C GLU A 200 24.93 15.64 36.16
N THR A 201 23.73 15.78 36.72
CA THR A 201 23.42 16.94 37.57
C THR A 201 22.70 16.47 38.84
N LYS A 202 23.27 16.86 39.97
CA LYS A 202 23.01 16.41 41.35
C LYS A 202 21.60 16.76 41.87
N PRO A 203 21.11 16.04 42.90
CA PRO A 203 19.82 16.27 43.54
C PRO A 203 19.94 17.35 44.64
N ASN A 204 18.89 18.17 44.80
CA ASN A 204 18.65 18.88 46.05
C ASN A 204 17.35 18.34 46.68
N THR A 205 17.55 17.64 47.79
CA THR A 205 16.65 17.48 48.94
C THR A 205 16.30 18.88 49.49
N GLU A 206 15.16 19.17 50.14
CA GLU A 206 14.65 18.60 51.40
C GLU A 206 13.19 19.03 51.67
N ALA A 207 12.55 18.29 52.58
CA ALA A 207 11.35 18.56 53.39
C ALA A 207 9.98 18.42 52.68
N GLY A 208 9.00 17.66 53.20
CA GLY A 208 8.88 16.89 54.43
C GLY A 208 7.42 16.38 54.52
N ASP A 209 7.30 15.10 54.86
CA ASP A 209 6.25 14.33 55.56
C ASP A 209 4.78 14.81 55.72
N GLU A 210 3.90 13.78 55.62
CA GLU A 210 2.61 13.58 56.30
C GLU A 210 1.35 14.32 55.71
N ILE A 211 0.12 13.78 55.55
CA ILE A 211 -0.64 12.72 56.24
C ILE A 211 -2.03 12.51 55.52
N PHE A 212 -2.59 11.28 55.59
CA PHE A 212 -4.02 10.85 55.61
C PHE A 212 -5.00 10.96 54.41
N ASP A 213 -5.29 9.78 53.84
CA ASP A 213 -6.59 9.09 53.72
C ASP A 213 -7.91 9.82 54.11
N LYS A 214 -8.70 10.32 53.13
CA LYS A 214 -10.10 9.94 52.78
C LYS A 214 -10.88 11.00 51.94
N PRO A 215 -11.86 10.60 51.09
CA PRO A 215 -12.73 11.46 50.26
C PRO A 215 -14.10 11.73 50.96
N PRO A 216 -15.16 12.28 50.32
CA PRO A 216 -15.34 13.18 49.16
C PRO A 216 -16.16 14.46 49.50
N GLU A 217 -16.08 15.54 48.71
CA GLU A 217 -17.21 16.50 48.64
C GLU A 217 -17.22 17.36 47.36
N GLU A 218 -18.43 17.63 46.88
CA GLU A 218 -18.73 18.32 45.63
C GLU A 218 -18.46 19.84 45.67
N LEU A 219 -18.32 20.39 44.45
CA LEU A 219 -18.63 21.76 44.03
C LEU A 219 -17.54 22.85 44.13
N LYS A 220 -17.02 23.26 42.96
CA LYS A 220 -17.32 24.58 42.34
C LYS A 220 -16.60 24.73 41.00
N VAL A 221 -17.39 24.78 39.92
CA VAL A 221 -16.94 25.17 38.57
C VAL A 221 -16.42 26.60 38.62
N ARG A 222 -15.10 26.78 38.51
CA ARG A 222 -14.51 28.08 38.19
C ARG A 222 -14.57 28.25 36.67
N LYS A 223 -15.26 29.29 36.20
CA LYS A 223 -15.18 29.75 34.80
C LYS A 223 -13.73 30.16 34.52
N GLY A 224 -13.02 29.35 33.72
CA GLY A 224 -11.75 29.74 33.12
C GLY A 224 -11.95 30.82 32.07
N PRO A 225 -10.88 31.55 31.69
CA PRO A 225 -10.98 32.70 30.80
C PRO A 225 -11.38 32.28 29.38
N ASN A 226 -12.07 33.18 28.67
CA ASN A 226 -12.40 33.05 27.26
C ASN A 226 -11.14 32.66 26.44
N PRO A 227 -11.21 31.66 25.55
CA PRO A 227 -10.10 31.34 24.67
C PRO A 227 -9.90 32.47 23.64
N GLU A 228 -8.63 32.80 23.42
CA GLU A 228 -8.12 33.79 22.47
C GLU A 228 -8.48 33.46 21.00
N PRO A 229 -8.44 34.45 20.08
CA PRO A 229 -8.93 34.29 18.72
C PRO A 229 -7.98 33.43 17.87
N GLY A 230 -8.26 32.13 17.88
CA GLY A 230 -7.60 31.11 17.05
C GLY A 230 -8.34 29.76 17.10
N ALA A 231 -9.61 29.77 17.52
CA ALA A 231 -10.39 28.57 17.74
C ALA A 231 -10.73 27.86 16.43
N THR A 232 -10.42 26.56 16.40
CA THR A 232 -10.77 25.53 15.40
C THR A 232 -11.91 25.92 14.44
N ILE A 233 -11.53 26.06 13.16
CA ILE A 233 -12.47 26.20 12.04
C ILE A 233 -13.38 24.98 12.03
N ALA A 234 -14.66 25.16 12.38
CA ALA A 234 -15.65 24.12 12.20
C ALA A 234 -15.75 23.82 10.70
N GLN A 235 -15.60 22.54 10.33
CA GLN A 235 -15.80 22.07 8.96
C GLN A 235 -17.24 21.59 8.77
N CYS A 236 -17.78 21.85 7.59
CA CYS A 236 -19.11 21.44 7.19
C CYS A 236 -19.19 19.92 7.13
N PRO A 237 -20.11 19.26 7.86
CA PRO A 237 -20.21 17.81 7.89
C PRO A 237 -20.67 17.20 6.56
N GLU A 238 -21.26 17.99 5.67
CA GLU A 238 -21.75 17.49 4.38
C GLU A 238 -20.73 17.57 3.24
N CYS A 239 -19.93 18.65 3.18
CA CYS A 239 -19.01 18.88 2.06
C CYS A 239 -17.56 19.17 2.48
N GLY A 240 -17.26 19.22 3.78
CA GLY A 240 -15.92 19.50 4.31
C GLY A 240 -15.46 20.96 4.17
N GLY A 241 -16.30 21.83 3.61
CA GLY A 241 -16.04 23.27 3.48
C GLY A 241 -16.01 24.00 4.82
N SER A 242 -15.53 25.24 4.86
CA SER A 242 -15.63 26.08 6.05
C SER A 242 -17.11 26.41 6.36
N VAL A 243 -17.49 26.38 7.63
CA VAL A 243 -18.79 26.94 8.07
C VAL A 243 -18.61 28.30 8.72
N GLU A 244 -19.62 29.14 8.53
CA GLU A 244 -19.73 30.49 9.10
C GLU A 244 -20.83 30.49 10.16
N TYR A 245 -20.70 31.32 11.20
CA TYR A 245 -21.77 31.49 12.18
C TYR A 245 -22.59 32.75 11.84
N LYS A 246 -23.87 32.58 11.52
CA LYS A 246 -24.80 33.66 11.20
C LYS A 246 -26.14 33.42 11.88
N GLU A 247 -26.68 34.47 12.49
CA GLU A 247 -28.05 34.48 13.07
C GLU A 247 -28.35 33.33 14.04
N GLY A 248 -27.35 32.89 14.82
CA GLY A 248 -27.52 31.78 15.77
C GLY A 248 -27.25 30.39 15.19
N CYS A 249 -26.94 30.30 13.88
CA CYS A 249 -26.75 29.04 13.18
C CYS A 249 -25.39 28.96 12.45
N LEU A 250 -24.78 27.77 12.46
CA LEU A 250 -23.64 27.44 11.60
C LEU A 250 -24.16 27.19 10.19
N THR A 251 -23.67 27.93 9.20
CA THR A 251 -24.06 27.88 7.79
C THR A 251 -22.86 27.58 6.89
N CYS A 252 -23.02 26.70 5.90
CA CYS A 252 -22.02 26.43 4.89
C CYS A 252 -22.37 27.14 3.57
N PRO A 253 -21.52 28.05 3.04
CA PRO A 253 -21.78 28.74 1.78
C PRO A 253 -21.62 27.83 0.54
N LEU A 254 -20.96 26.68 0.69
CA LEU A 254 -20.68 25.76 -0.43
C LEU A 254 -21.82 24.79 -0.72
N CYS A 255 -22.49 24.26 0.30
CA CYS A 255 -23.55 23.26 0.13
C CYS A 255 -24.90 23.63 0.79
N GLY A 256 -24.97 24.74 1.53
CA GLY A 256 -26.20 25.20 2.19
C GLY A 256 -26.52 24.52 3.53
N TYR A 257 -25.64 23.65 4.04
CA TYR A 257 -25.80 23.03 5.36
C TYR A 257 -26.00 24.09 6.44
N THR A 258 -27.04 23.92 7.28
CA THR A 258 -27.33 24.83 8.40
C THR A 258 -27.59 24.05 9.69
N LYS A 259 -27.00 24.49 10.81
CA LYS A 259 -27.27 23.94 12.15
C LYS A 259 -27.33 25.06 13.20
N CYS A 260 -28.50 25.28 13.77
CA CYS A 260 -28.71 26.25 14.85
C CYS A 260 -28.24 25.68 16.19
N LEU A 261 -27.59 26.53 17.00
CA LEU A 261 -27.14 26.19 18.36
C LEU A 261 -28.26 26.38 19.38
#